data_AF-A0A819DKL5-F1
#
_entry.id   AF-A0A819DKL5-F1
#
_cell.length_a   1.000
_cell.length_b   1.000
_cell.length_c   1.000
_cell.angle_alpha   90.00
_cell.angle_beta   90.00
_cell.angle_gamma   90.00
#
_symmetry.space_group_name_H-M   'P 1'
#
loop_
_entity.id
_entity.type
_entity.pdbx_description
1 polymer ?
#
loop_
_entity_poly.entity_id
_entity_poly.type
_entity_poly.pdbx_seq_one_letter_code
_entity_poly.pdbx_strand_id
1 'polypeptide(L)'
;MATNQIDIRVDEIIHKEGGQIVEVEYLYNEHQGNGDQRNYSVSVKRQVYERIAARTQKPALPFDKFVKVLKPFMIGSHAADDIPEAFRLLDSDHSGTIDVGELATFMPVIVPDANPYMLLHHIQKVDKNSDYKLNLTEFTALINRGIGRDIALGRI
;
A
#
# COMPACT_ATOMS: atom_id res chain seq x y z
N MET A 1 20.13 -21.69 16.68
CA MET A 1 19.82 -20.26 16.49
C MET A 1 18.33 -20.16 16.27
N ALA A 2 17.55 -19.88 17.31
CA ALA A 2 16.10 -19.70 17.16
C ALA A 2 15.89 -18.38 16.43
N THR A 3 15.47 -18.43 15.17
CA THR A 3 14.99 -17.25 14.44
C THR A 3 13.83 -16.70 15.26
N ASN A 4 14.00 -15.51 15.81
CA ASN A 4 12.97 -14.81 16.56
C ASN A 4 11.85 -14.46 15.56
N GLN A 5 10.91 -15.38 15.37
CA GLN A 5 9.88 -15.29 14.36
C GLN A 5 8.84 -14.30 14.85
N ILE A 6 8.85 -13.11 14.27
CA ILE A 6 7.83 -12.09 14.49
C ILE A 6 6.57 -12.57 13.74
N ASP A 7 5.51 -12.88 14.47
CA ASP A 7 4.19 -13.18 13.89
C ASP A 7 3.40 -11.87 13.81
N ILE A 8 2.97 -11.50 12.61
CA ILE A 8 2.20 -10.28 12.39
C ILE A 8 0.87 -10.67 11.76
N ARG A 9 -0.22 -10.31 12.44
CA ARG A 9 -1.58 -10.41 11.91
C ARG A 9 -2.09 -9.04 11.55
N VAL A 10 -2.84 -8.95 10.45
CA VAL A 10 -3.46 -7.69 10.03
C VAL A 10 -4.92 -7.93 9.72
N ASP A 11 -5.79 -7.15 10.34
CA ASP A 11 -7.23 -7.18 10.11
C ASP A 11 -7.66 -5.93 9.34
N GLU A 12 -8.48 -6.10 8.30
CA GLU A 12 -9.10 -5.01 7.53
C GLU A 12 -10.52 -4.76 8.05
N ILE A 13 -10.80 -3.50 8.40
CA ILE A 13 -12.13 -3.03 8.80
C ILE A 13 -12.60 -1.98 7.80
N ILE A 14 -13.76 -2.23 7.18
CA ILE A 14 -14.35 -1.33 6.19
C ILE A 14 -15.61 -0.70 6.78
N HIS A 15 -15.58 0.60 7.01
CA HIS A 15 -16.74 1.37 7.46
C HIS A 15 -17.52 1.89 6.24
N LYS A 16 -18.84 1.71 6.27
CA LYS A 16 -19.74 2.15 5.20
C LYS A 16 -20.89 3.00 5.75
N GLU A 17 -21.24 4.05 5.02
CA GLU A 17 -22.44 4.85 5.25
C GLU A 17 -23.23 4.94 3.94
N GLY A 18 -24.54 4.65 3.98
CA GLY A 18 -25.38 4.65 2.77
C GLY A 18 -24.89 3.70 1.66
N GLY A 19 -24.14 2.65 2.01
CA GLY A 19 -23.55 1.70 1.06
C GLY A 19 -22.19 2.10 0.48
N GLN A 20 -21.72 3.32 0.74
CA GLN A 20 -20.41 3.82 0.30
C GLN A 20 -19.35 3.61 1.37
N ILE A 21 -18.12 3.25 0.98
CA ILE A 21 -16.99 3.13 1.92
C ILE A 21 -16.61 4.53 2.38
N VAL A 22 -16.65 4.81 3.69
CA VAL A 22 -16.28 6.11 4.26
C VAL A 22 -14.92 6.10 4.96
N GLU A 23 -14.47 4.93 5.41
CA GLU A 23 -13.21 4.74 6.10
C GLU A 23 -12.77 3.28 5.96
N VAL A 24 -11.46 3.07 5.80
CA VAL A 24 -10.84 1.75 5.91
C VAL A 24 -9.76 1.81 6.99
N GLU A 25 -9.78 0.86 7.90
CA GLU A 25 -8.79 0.72 8.97
C GLU A 25 -8.08 -0.62 8.86
N TYR A 26 -6.76 -0.61 9.04
CA TYR A 26 -5.91 -1.79 9.10
C TYR A 26 -5.33 -1.90 10.50
N LEU A 27 -5.68 -2.96 11.22
CA LEU A 27 -5.21 -3.24 12.58
C LEU A 27 -4.09 -4.26 12.54
N TYR A 28 -2.87 -3.83 12.86
CA TYR A 28 -1.69 -4.68 12.94
C TYR A 28 -1.48 -5.17 14.37
N ASN A 29 -1.40 -6.49 14.55
CA ASN A 29 -1.05 -7.14 15.80
C ASN A 29 0.27 -7.88 15.61
N GLU A 30 1.34 -7.39 16.24
CA GLU A 30 2.68 -7.96 16.19
C GLU A 30 2.97 -8.72 17.49
N HIS A 31 3.19 -10.03 17.40
CA HIS A 31 3.61 -10.86 18.51
C HIS A 31 5.10 -11.16 18.40
N GLN A 32 5.85 -10.77 19.43
CA GLN A 32 7.27 -11.09 19.56
C GLN A 32 7.47 -12.38 20.35
N GLY A 33 8.54 -13.13 20.03
CA GLY A 33 8.86 -14.41 20.67
C GLY A 33 9.14 -14.35 22.18
N ASN A 34 9.22 -13.14 22.76
CA ASN A 34 9.33 -12.88 24.21
C ASN A 34 7.98 -12.66 24.92
N GLY A 35 6.86 -12.75 24.20
CA GLY A 35 5.51 -12.49 24.72
C GLY A 35 5.06 -11.03 24.66
N ASP A 36 5.90 -10.12 24.15
CA ASP A 36 5.51 -8.72 23.93
C ASP A 36 4.55 -8.63 22.72
N GLN A 37 3.43 -7.92 22.88
CA GLN A 37 2.45 -7.69 21.82
C GLN A 37 2.36 -6.19 21.54
N ARG A 38 2.47 -5.82 20.26
CA ARG A 38 2.32 -4.44 19.82
C ARG A 38 1.19 -4.33 18.82
N ASN A 39 0.31 -3.36 19.06
CA ASN A 39 -0.83 -3.11 18.21
C ASN A 39 -0.68 -1.74 17.57
N TYR A 40 -0.86 -1.68 16.26
CA TYR A 40 -0.81 -0.45 15.47
C TYR A 40 -2.06 -0.39 14.60
N SER A 41 -2.54 0.81 14.28
CA SER A 41 -3.58 0.96 13.28
C SER A 41 -3.23 2.02 12.25
N VAL A 42 -3.72 1.80 11.03
CA VAL A 42 -3.71 2.80 9.95
C VAL A 42 -5.13 2.96 9.46
N SER A 43 -5.66 4.17 9.55
CA SER A 43 -6.96 4.52 9.01
C SER A 43 -6.83 5.49 7.85
N VAL A 44 -7.61 5.25 6.80
CA VAL A 44 -7.79 6.17 5.69
C VAL A 44 -9.27 6.51 5.56
N LYS A 45 -9.60 7.79 5.78
CA LYS A 45 -10.95 8.34 5.63
C LYS A 45 -11.18 8.89 4.23
N ARG A 46 -12.34 8.59 3.63
CA ARG A 46 -12.77 9.08 2.31
C ARG A 46 -12.59 10.58 2.18
N GLN A 47 -13.12 11.36 3.14
CA GLN A 47 -13.05 12.82 3.09
C GLN A 47 -11.61 13.34 3.08
N VAL A 48 -10.69 12.68 3.80
CA VAL A 48 -9.28 13.05 3.81
C VAL A 48 -8.63 12.72 2.46
N TYR A 49 -8.87 11.51 1.95
CA TYR A 49 -8.43 11.10 0.62
C TYR A 49 -8.88 12.07 -0.46
N GLU A 50 -10.19 12.34 -0.55
CA GLU A 50 -10.78 13.20 -1.57
C GLU A 50 -10.23 14.63 -1.49
N ARG A 51 -9.94 15.14 -0.28
CA ARG A 51 -9.28 16.45 -0.11
C ARG A 51 -7.85 16.47 -0.61
N ILE A 52 -7.09 15.39 -0.45
CA ILE A 52 -5.71 15.28 -0.97
C ILE A 52 -5.76 15.14 -2.49
N ALA A 53 -6.59 14.22 -2.99
CA ALA A 53 -6.82 13.97 -4.41
C ALA A 53 -7.26 15.23 -5.17
N ALA A 54 -8.13 16.06 -4.59
CA ALA A 54 -8.55 17.32 -5.21
C ALA A 54 -7.41 18.34 -5.40
N ARG A 55 -6.27 18.16 -4.73
CA ARG A 55 -5.10 19.05 -4.83
C ARG A 55 -4.05 18.54 -5.80
N THR A 56 -4.20 17.33 -6.35
CA THR A 56 -3.25 16.76 -7.30
C THR A 56 -3.53 17.28 -8.71
N GLN A 57 -2.46 17.48 -9.51
CA GLN A 57 -2.61 17.84 -10.92
C GLN A 57 -3.01 16.65 -11.80
N LYS A 58 -2.73 15.42 -11.35
CA LYS A 58 -3.13 14.19 -12.03
C LYS A 58 -4.53 13.76 -11.55
N PRO A 59 -5.36 13.18 -12.44
CA PRO A 59 -6.60 12.53 -12.05
C PRO A 59 -6.33 11.44 -11.01
N ALA A 60 -6.99 11.54 -9.86
CA ALA A 60 -6.93 10.53 -8.82
C ALA A 60 -8.02 9.47 -9.04
N LEU A 61 -7.76 8.25 -8.57
CA LEU A 61 -8.78 7.20 -8.54
C LEU A 61 -9.97 7.61 -7.67
N PRO A 62 -11.21 7.15 -7.96
CA PRO A 62 -12.28 7.20 -6.99
C PRO A 62 -11.89 6.42 -5.73
N PHE A 63 -12.36 6.85 -4.55
CA PHE A 63 -11.92 6.26 -3.27
C PHE A 63 -12.11 4.73 -3.22
N ASP A 64 -13.20 4.20 -3.76
CA ASP A 64 -13.44 2.74 -3.75
C ASP A 64 -12.43 1.96 -4.61
N LYS A 65 -11.90 2.58 -5.66
CA LYS A 65 -10.80 2.02 -6.47
C LYS A 65 -9.46 2.17 -5.76
N PHE A 66 -9.24 3.31 -5.11
CA PHE A 66 -8.07 3.52 -4.25
C PHE A 66 -7.99 2.45 -3.14
N VAL A 67 -9.09 2.10 -2.47
CA VAL A 67 -9.11 1.06 -1.42
C VAL A 67 -8.67 -0.30 -1.97
N LYS A 68 -9.06 -0.65 -3.21
CA LYS A 68 -8.60 -1.89 -3.88
C LYS A 68 -7.09 -1.89 -4.12
N VAL A 69 -6.52 -0.73 -4.45
CA VAL A 69 -5.07 -0.59 -4.56
C VAL A 69 -4.41 -0.67 -3.18
N LEU A 70 -5.02 -0.05 -2.15
CA LEU A 70 -4.46 0.00 -0.79
C LEU A 70 -4.28 -1.37 -0.16
N LYS A 71 -5.29 -2.23 -0.33
CA LYS A 71 -5.35 -3.54 0.30
C LYS A 71 -4.06 -4.36 0.12
N PRO A 72 -3.58 -4.67 -1.10
CA PRO A 72 -2.36 -5.45 -1.26
C PRO A 72 -1.13 -4.79 -0.63
N PHE A 73 -1.03 -3.45 -0.57
CA PHE A 73 0.09 -2.79 0.11
C PHE A 73 0.05 -3.00 1.63
N MET A 74 -1.14 -2.88 2.23
CA MET A 74 -1.27 -2.86 3.70
C MET A 74 -1.21 -4.25 4.30
N ILE A 75 -1.84 -5.23 3.65
CA ILE A 75 -2.00 -6.57 4.20
C ILE A 75 -1.24 -7.64 3.40
N GLY A 76 -0.85 -7.35 2.15
CA GLY A 76 -0.27 -8.33 1.24
C GLY A 76 -1.32 -9.04 0.38
N SER A 77 -0.92 -10.07 -0.37
CA SER A 77 -1.83 -10.82 -1.24
C SER A 77 -2.81 -11.67 -0.43
N HIS A 78 -4.11 -11.37 -0.49
CA HIS A 78 -5.17 -12.15 0.17
C HIS A 78 -5.95 -13.02 -0.82
N ALA A 79 -6.14 -12.50 -2.04
CA ALA A 79 -6.67 -13.23 -3.17
C ALA A 79 -5.69 -13.20 -4.36
N ALA A 80 -5.86 -14.14 -5.28
CA ALA A 80 -5.03 -14.23 -6.49
C ALA A 80 -5.13 -12.99 -7.39
N ASP A 81 -6.28 -12.31 -7.36
CA ASP A 81 -6.58 -11.18 -8.25
C ASP A 81 -6.32 -9.79 -7.62
N ASP A 82 -6.01 -9.71 -6.32
CA ASP A 82 -5.82 -8.42 -5.64
C ASP A 82 -4.65 -7.63 -6.25
N ILE A 83 -3.50 -8.30 -6.44
CA ILE A 83 -2.30 -7.66 -6.99
C ILE A 83 -2.48 -7.31 -8.47
N PRO A 84 -2.97 -8.21 -9.36
CA PRO A 84 -3.27 -7.86 -10.74
C PRO A 84 -4.30 -6.73 -10.88
N GLU A 85 -5.34 -6.68 -10.04
CA GLU A 85 -6.32 -5.60 -10.09
C GLU A 85 -5.70 -4.26 -9.64
N ALA A 86 -4.97 -4.24 -8.53
CA ALA A 86 -4.27 -3.04 -8.07
C ALA A 86 -3.25 -2.53 -9.09
N PHE A 87 -2.54 -3.45 -9.76
CA PHE A 87 -1.60 -3.11 -10.83
C PHE A 87 -2.29 -2.36 -11.97
N ARG A 88 -3.40 -2.90 -12.48
CA ARG A 88 -4.17 -2.28 -13.57
C ARG A 88 -4.78 -0.93 -13.19
N LEU A 89 -5.08 -0.71 -11.92
CA LEU A 89 -5.62 0.57 -11.44
C LEU A 89 -4.52 1.64 -11.30
N LEU A 90 -3.27 1.24 -11.06
CA LEU A 90 -2.13 2.14 -10.97
C LEU A 90 -1.52 2.46 -12.35
N ASP A 91 -1.46 1.49 -13.26
CA ASP A 91 -1.01 1.63 -14.65
C ASP A 91 -2.04 2.42 -15.49
N SER A 92 -2.05 3.73 -15.25
CA SER A 92 -3.05 4.68 -15.71
C SER A 92 -2.91 5.01 -17.19
N ASP A 93 -1.67 4.95 -17.70
CA ASP A 93 -1.36 5.15 -19.12
C ASP A 93 -1.38 3.84 -19.92
N HIS A 94 -1.61 2.71 -19.26
CA HIS A 94 -1.64 1.37 -19.84
C HIS A 94 -0.32 0.99 -20.54
N SER A 95 0.79 1.48 -20.00
CA SER A 95 2.13 1.14 -20.48
C SER A 95 2.53 -0.30 -20.17
N GLY A 96 1.79 -0.99 -19.30
CA GLY A 96 2.12 -2.33 -18.81
C GLY A 96 3.18 -2.30 -17.69
N THR A 97 3.49 -1.11 -17.17
CA THR A 97 4.45 -0.86 -16.09
C THR A 97 3.96 0.27 -15.20
N ILE A 98 4.26 0.22 -13.90
CA ILE A 98 3.94 1.32 -12.98
C ILE A 98 5.20 2.17 -12.79
N ASP A 99 5.13 3.46 -13.10
CA ASP A 99 6.24 4.38 -12.83
C ASP A 99 6.17 5.01 -11.42
N VAL A 100 7.24 5.70 -11.02
CA VAL A 100 7.33 6.41 -9.73
C VAL A 100 6.21 7.44 -9.57
N GLY A 101 5.82 8.12 -10.64
CA GLY A 101 4.79 9.15 -10.63
C GLY A 101 3.40 8.57 -10.42
N GLU A 102 3.10 7.41 -10.99
CA GLU A 102 1.86 6.66 -10.76
C GLU A 102 1.80 6.13 -9.34
N LEU A 103 2.88 5.51 -8.85
CA LEU A 103 2.97 5.02 -7.47
C LEU A 103 2.93 6.15 -6.43
N ALA A 104 3.53 7.32 -6.72
CA ALA A 104 3.56 8.47 -5.82
C ALA A 104 2.20 9.17 -5.65
N THR A 105 1.26 9.00 -6.58
CA THR A 105 -0.12 9.54 -6.40
C THR A 105 -0.81 8.96 -5.17
N PHE A 106 -0.39 7.75 -4.78
CA PHE A 106 -1.03 6.95 -3.76
C PHE A 106 -0.46 7.20 -2.36
N MET A 107 0.83 7.51 -2.28
CA MET A 107 1.60 7.54 -1.03
C MET A 107 1.20 8.59 0.00
N PRO A 108 0.90 9.85 -0.37
CA PRO A 108 0.59 10.91 0.61
C PRO A 108 -0.64 10.62 1.48
N VAL A 109 -1.49 9.69 1.04
CA VAL A 109 -2.70 9.30 1.76
C VAL A 109 -2.38 8.34 2.90
N ILE A 110 -1.37 7.48 2.73
CA ILE A 110 -0.93 6.51 3.74
C ILE A 110 0.10 7.14 4.67
N VAL A 111 1.05 7.89 4.08
CA VAL A 111 2.13 8.57 4.80
C VAL A 111 2.14 10.03 4.34
N PRO A 112 1.57 10.95 5.14
CA PRO A 112 1.45 12.36 4.78
C PRO A 112 2.77 13.03 4.37
N ASP A 113 3.89 12.57 4.94
CA ASP A 113 5.24 13.10 4.69
C ASP A 113 6.08 12.18 3.78
N ALA A 114 5.44 11.32 2.99
CA ALA A 114 6.14 10.40 2.11
C ALA A 114 7.00 11.15 1.09
N ASN A 115 8.30 10.87 1.11
CA ASN A 115 9.24 11.43 0.14
C ASN A 115 9.35 10.50 -1.09
N PRO A 116 9.25 11.02 -2.33
CA PRO A 116 9.48 10.25 -3.55
C PRO A 116 10.79 9.45 -3.57
N TYR A 117 11.85 9.93 -2.90
CA TYR A 117 13.12 9.21 -2.78
C TYR A 117 12.99 7.92 -1.97
N MET A 118 12.10 7.86 -0.97
CA MET A 118 11.85 6.62 -0.23
C MET A 118 11.26 5.57 -1.15
N LEU A 119 10.26 5.93 -1.97
CA LEU A 119 9.67 5.02 -2.96
C LEU A 119 10.70 4.48 -3.94
N LEU A 120 11.58 5.35 -4.46
CA LEU A 120 12.60 4.96 -5.42
C LEU A 120 13.54 3.89 -4.85
N HIS A 121 13.97 4.05 -3.59
CA HIS A 121 14.81 3.06 -2.90
C HIS A 121 14.11 1.70 -2.78
N HIS A 122 12.78 1.66 -2.62
CA HIS A 122 12.05 0.40 -2.58
C HIS A 122 11.83 -0.24 -3.95
N ILE A 123 11.58 0.59 -4.99
CA ILE A 123 11.48 0.12 -6.37
C ILE A 123 12.78 -0.56 -6.78
N GLN A 124 13.93 0.08 -6.52
CA GLN A 124 15.26 -0.47 -6.86
C GLN A 124 15.56 -1.83 -6.23
N LYS A 125 14.88 -2.21 -5.14
CA LYS A 125 15.07 -3.54 -4.50
C LYS A 125 14.38 -4.67 -5.26
N VAL A 126 13.45 -4.35 -6.16
CA VAL A 126 12.66 -5.34 -6.93
C VAL A 126 12.79 -5.16 -8.44
N ASP A 127 13.22 -3.98 -8.89
CA ASP A 127 13.53 -3.64 -10.27
C ASP A 127 14.70 -4.51 -10.78
N LYS A 128 14.37 -5.55 -11.56
CA LYS A 128 15.35 -6.51 -12.08
C LYS A 128 15.87 -6.12 -13.45
N ASN A 129 15.08 -5.38 -14.22
CA ASN A 129 15.43 -4.97 -15.57
C ASN A 129 16.08 -3.56 -15.62
N SER A 130 16.17 -2.88 -14.47
CA SER A 130 16.79 -1.55 -14.30
C SER A 130 16.14 -0.45 -15.13
N ASP A 131 14.82 -0.53 -15.35
CA ASP A 131 14.06 0.48 -16.08
C ASP A 131 13.42 1.54 -15.16
N TYR A 132 13.58 1.40 -13.84
CA TYR A 132 13.00 2.25 -12.80
C TYR A 132 11.46 2.28 -12.79
N LYS A 133 10.83 1.29 -13.42
CA LYS A 133 9.40 1.03 -13.39
C LYS A 133 9.17 -0.33 -12.75
N LEU A 134 7.90 -0.65 -12.53
CA LEU A 134 7.49 -1.94 -11.99
C LEU A 134 6.63 -2.65 -13.03
N ASN A 135 7.12 -3.73 -13.61
CA ASN A 135 6.21 -4.68 -14.26
C ASN A 135 5.43 -5.48 -13.19
N LEU A 136 4.40 -6.24 -13.60
CA LEU A 136 3.55 -7.00 -12.67
C LEU A 136 4.35 -7.93 -11.74
N THR A 137 5.43 -8.53 -12.23
CA THR A 137 6.27 -9.45 -11.41
C THR A 137 7.01 -8.67 -10.33
N GLU A 138 7.55 -7.51 -10.67
CA GLU A 138 8.29 -6.64 -9.73
C GLU A 138 7.35 -5.98 -8.73
N PHE A 139 6.18 -5.55 -9.19
CA PHE A 139 5.11 -5.06 -8.32
C PHE A 139 4.66 -6.13 -7.32
N THR A 140 4.46 -7.37 -7.78
CA THR A 140 4.14 -8.51 -6.90
C THR A 140 5.25 -8.75 -5.86
N ALA A 141 6.51 -8.69 -6.30
CA ALA A 141 7.65 -8.81 -5.39
C ALA A 141 7.69 -7.66 -4.36
N LEU A 142 7.36 -6.43 -4.76
CA LEU A 142 7.28 -5.28 -3.86
C LEU A 142 6.24 -5.49 -2.76
N ILE A 143 5.04 -5.93 -3.14
CA ILE A 143 3.94 -6.23 -2.23
C ILE A 143 4.33 -7.36 -1.26
N ASN A 144 4.88 -8.46 -1.77
CA ASN A 144 5.26 -9.61 -0.94
C ASN A 144 6.40 -9.31 0.04
N ARG A 145 7.18 -8.26 -0.20
CA ARG A 145 8.19 -7.79 0.77
C ARG A 145 7.58 -7.04 1.95
N GLY A 146 6.29 -6.70 1.90
CA GLY A 146 5.58 -6.02 2.98
C GLY A 146 5.86 -4.51 3.03
N ILE A 147 6.12 -3.88 1.88
CA ILE A 147 6.48 -2.45 1.84
C ILE A 147 5.43 -1.56 2.52
N GLY A 148 4.13 -1.81 2.30
CA GLY A 148 3.09 -0.96 2.87
C GLY A 148 3.03 -1.06 4.39
N ARG A 149 3.34 -2.24 4.95
CA ARG A 149 3.54 -2.40 6.40
C ARG A 149 4.75 -1.60 6.88
N ASP A 150 5.90 -1.72 6.22
CA ASP A 150 7.12 -1.03 6.66
C ASP A 150 6.96 0.50 6.58
N ILE A 151 6.29 0.99 5.53
CA ILE A 151 5.89 2.39 5.34
C ILE A 151 4.91 2.82 6.45
N ALA A 152 3.84 2.07 6.65
CA ALA A 152 2.80 2.37 7.65
C ALA A 152 3.33 2.43 9.08
N LEU A 153 4.27 1.54 9.41
CA LEU A 153 4.84 1.44 10.76
C LEU A 153 6.08 2.34 10.95
N GLY A 154 6.47 3.13 9.95
CA GLY A 154 7.64 4.01 10.02
C GLY A 154 8.96 3.25 10.18
N ARG A 155 9.07 2.07 9.58
CA ARG A 155 10.25 1.16 9.67
C ARG A 155 11.22 1.34 8.49
N ILE A 156 11.10 2.43 7.75
CA ILE A 156 11.83 2.73 6.50
C ILE A 156 12.92 3.78 6.68
#